data_AF-A0A3B8V5C3-F1
#
_entry.id   AF-A0A3B8V5C3-F1
#
_cell.length_a   1.000
_cell.length_b   1.000
_cell.length_c   1.000
_cell.angle_alpha   90.00
_cell.angle_beta   90.00
_cell.angle_gamma   90.00
#
_symmetry.space_group_name_H-M   'P 1'
#
loop_
_entity.id
_entity.type
_entity.pdbx_description
1 polymer ?
#
loop_
_entity_poly.entity_id
_entity_poly.type
_entity_poly.pdbx_seq_one_letter_code
_entity_poly.pdbx_strand_id
1 'polypeptide(L)' 'MFDWSAEIKTCEEDYYKWTQWLFLQLYKKGLAYRKQSLVNWCPSCETVLANEQAEGGVCERCG' A
#
# COMPACT_ATOMS: atom_id res chain seq x y z
N MET A 1 22.04 -1.17 20.93
CA MET A 1 22.70 -0.70 19.70
C MET A 1 22.05 -1.43 18.55
N PHE A 2 21.67 -0.72 17.48
CA PHE A 2 21.09 -1.35 16.28
C PHE A 2 22.21 -1.89 15.37
N ASP A 3 21.93 -2.98 14.66
CA ASP A 3 22.82 -3.51 13.61
C ASP A 3 22.50 -2.83 12.27
N TRP A 4 23.26 -1.79 11.96
CA TRP A 4 23.09 -1.00 10.73
C TRP A 4 23.49 -1.77 9.47
N SER A 5 24.15 -2.93 9.58
CA SER A 5 24.44 -3.76 8.41
C SER A 5 23.18 -4.39 7.79
N ALA A 6 22.08 -4.42 8.55
CA ALA A 6 20.78 -4.90 8.11
C ALA A 6 19.78 -3.77 7.79
N GLU A 7 20.24 -2.51 7.66
CA GLU A 7 19.40 -1.40 7.25
C GLU A 7 18.89 -1.63 5.81
N ILE A 8 17.60 -1.35 5.60
CA ILE A 8 16.94 -1.41 4.29
C ILE A 8 16.01 -0.20 4.12
N LYS A 9 15.86 0.26 2.88
CA LYS A 9 14.92 1.35 2.54
C LYS A 9 13.90 0.87 1.53
N THR A 10 12.62 1.01 1.86
CA THR A 10 11.52 0.47 1.04
C THR A 10 11.37 1.15 -0.32
N CYS A 11 11.96 2.33 -0.49
CA CYS A 11 11.95 3.11 -1.73
C CYS A 11 13.18 2.85 -2.63
N GLU A 12 14.15 2.04 -2.20
CA GLU A 12 15.32 1.67 -3.02
C GLU A 12 15.01 0.44 -3.90
N GLU A 13 15.61 0.40 -5.10
CA GLU A 13 15.31 -0.60 -6.12
C GLU A 13 15.62 -2.03 -5.69
N ASP A 14 16.71 -2.20 -4.96
CA ASP A 14 17.13 -3.48 -4.40
C ASP A 14 16.10 -4.08 -3.43
N TYR A 15 15.24 -3.26 -2.83
CA TYR A 15 14.08 -3.67 -2.05
C TYR A 15 12.81 -3.82 -2.89
N TYR A 16 12.32 -2.73 -3.52
CA TYR A 16 10.96 -2.73 -4.08
C TYR A 16 10.77 -3.68 -5.27
N LYS A 17 11.85 -4.10 -5.95
CA LYS A 17 11.79 -5.10 -7.02
C LYS A 17 11.15 -6.41 -6.56
N TRP A 18 11.33 -6.77 -5.29
CA TRP A 18 10.74 -7.98 -4.70
C TRP A 18 9.25 -7.80 -4.42
N THR A 19 8.82 -6.61 -4.01
CA THR A 19 7.39 -6.27 -3.86
C THR A 19 6.67 -6.31 -5.21
N GLN A 20 7.30 -5.79 -6.27
CA GLN A 20 6.78 -5.89 -7.64
C GLN A 20 6.66 -7.35 -8.10
N TRP A 21 7.71 -8.15 -7.87
CA TRP A 21 7.69 -9.59 -8.18
C TRP A 21 6.56 -10.31 -7.44
N LEU A 22 6.39 -10.04 -6.14
CA LEU A 22 5.33 -10.62 -5.32
C LEU A 22 3.94 -10.23 -5.82
N PHE A 23 3.72 -8.95 -6.13
CA PHE A 23 2.46 -8.47 -6.71
C PHE A 23 2.11 -9.25 -7.98
N LEU A 24 3.08 -9.49 -8.86
CA LEU A 24 2.86 -10.29 -10.08
C LEU A 24 2.51 -11.75 -9.77
N GLN A 25 3.09 -12.35 -8.72
CA GLN A 25 2.69 -13.70 -8.30
C GLN A 25 1.24 -13.74 -7.81
N LEU A 26 0.83 -12.75 -7.01
CA LEU A 26 -0.54 -12.62 -6.51
C LEU A 26 -1.53 -12.37 -7.66
N TYR A 27 -1.17 -11.49 -8.60
CA TYR A 27 -1.97 -11.18 -9.78
C TYR A 27 -2.18 -12.42 -10.66
N LYS A 28 -1.11 -13.17 -10.97
CA LYS A 28 -1.19 -14.43 -11.74
C LYS A 28 -2.06 -15.49 -11.09
N LYS A 29 -2.17 -15.48 -9.76
CA LYS A 29 -3.04 -16.38 -8.97
C LYS A 29 -4.45 -15.83 -8.75
N GLY A 30 -4.79 -14.67 -9.31
CA GLY A 30 -6.10 -14.04 -9.16
C GLY A 30 -6.36 -13.43 -7.77
N LEU A 31 -5.32 -13.29 -6.94
CA LEU A 31 -5.41 -12.72 -5.59
C LEU A 31 -5.29 -11.19 -5.59
N ALA A 32 -4.69 -10.63 -6.64
CA ALA A 32 -4.72 -9.20 -6.93
C ALA A 32 -5.46 -8.99 -8.26
N TYR A 33 -6.36 -8.01 -8.32
CA TYR A 33 -7.19 -7.77 -9.50
C TYR A 33 -7.67 -6.31 -9.55
N ARG A 34 -8.11 -5.88 -10.74
CA ARG A 34 -8.76 -4.58 -10.94
C ARG A 34 -10.26 -4.77 -11.10
N LYS A 35 -11.06 -4.05 -10.31
CA LYS A 35 -12.53 -4.08 -10.33
C LYS A 35 -13.08 -2.69 -10.09
N GLN A 36 -14.25 -2.38 -10.67
CA GLN A 36 -15.03 -1.21 -10.28
C GLN A 36 -15.79 -1.49 -8.99
N SER A 37 -15.60 -0.63 -7.99
CA SER A 37 -16.24 -0.72 -6.68
C SER A 37 -16.41 0.68 -6.09
N LEU A 38 -17.31 0.82 -5.12
CA LEU A 38 -17.29 1.98 -4.24
C LEU A 38 -15.98 1.99 -3.44
N VAL A 39 -15.46 3.19 -3.20
CA VAL A 39 -14.17 3.43 -2.55
C VAL A 39 -14.30 4.56 -1.55
N ASN A 40 -13.47 4.54 -0.50
CA ASN A 40 -13.35 5.65 0.43
C ASN A 40 -12.44 6.71 -0.21
N TRP A 41 -12.97 7.90 -0.48
CA TRP A 41 -12.22 8.99 -1.11
C TRP A 41 -11.95 10.10 -0.10
N CYS A 42 -10.68 10.46 0.08
CA CYS A 42 -10.30 11.61 0.89
C CYS A 42 -10.08 12.84 -0.01
N PRO A 43 -10.89 13.90 0.11
CA PRO A 43 -10.73 15.10 -0.73
C PRO A 43 -9.50 15.93 -0.36
N SER A 44 -9.02 15.87 0.89
CA SER A 44 -7.83 16.62 1.30
C SER A 44 -6.53 15.97 0.85
N CYS A 45 -6.47 14.63 0.78
CA CYS A 45 -5.29 13.89 0.36
C CYS A 45 -5.33 13.49 -1.13
N GLU A 46 -6.45 13.75 -1.80
CA GLU A 46 -6.69 13.43 -3.21
C GLU A 46 -6.37 11.96 -3.56
N THR A 47 -6.77 11.04 -2.67
CA THR A 47 -6.48 9.61 -2.83
C THR A 47 -7.63 8.73 -2.34
N VAL A 48 -7.65 7.50 -2.86
CA VAL A 48 -8.48 6.42 -2.34
C VAL A 48 -7.82 5.84 -1.09
N LEU A 49 -8.64 5.56 -0.06
CA LEU A 49 -8.24 4.94 1.18
C LEU A 49 -8.70 3.48 1.25
N ALA A 50 -7.86 2.62 1.82
CA ALA A 50 -8.31 1.31 2.30
C ALA A 50 -9.31 1.49 3.46
N ASN A 51 -10.09 0.45 3.77
CA ASN A 51 -11.08 0.54 4.85
C ASN A 51 -10.43 0.81 6.21
N GLU A 52 -9.25 0.23 6.43
CA GLU A 52 -8.45 0.38 7.65
C GLU A 52 -7.95 1.81 7.85
N GLN A 53 -7.83 2.61 6.78
CA GLN A 53 -7.38 4.00 6.82
C GLN A 53 -8.54 5.01 6.91
N ALA A 54 -9.78 4.52 6.86
CA ALA A 54 -11.01 5.32 6.88
C ALA A 54 -11.87 4.98 8.11
N GLU A 55 -11.24 4.59 9.22
CA GLU A 55 -11.94 4.19 10.44
C GLU A 55 -12.80 5.33 10.99
N GLY A 56 -14.07 5.04 11.32
CA GLY A 56 -15.01 6.07 11.76
C GLY A 56 -15.48 7.03 10.66
N GLY A 57 -15.18 6.74 9.38
CA GLY A 57 -15.57 7.58 8.24
C GLY A 57 -14.69 8.80 8.02
N VAL A 58 -13.54 8.88 8.71
CA VAL A 58 -12.56 9.96 8.62
C VAL A 58 -11.22 9.42 8.15
N CYS A 59 -10.40 10.26 7.53
CA CYS A 59 -9.09 9.85 7.05
C CYS A 59 -8.11 9.75 8.23
N GLU A 60 -7.37 8.64 8.34
CA GLU A 60 -6.39 8.41 9.42
C GLU A 60 -5.33 9.52 9.57
N ARG A 61 -5.08 10.30 8.51
CA ARG A 61 -4.03 11.34 8.49
C ARG A 61 -4.56 12.76 8.64
N CYS A 62 -5.68 13.09 7.98
CA CYS A 62 -6.19 14.47 7.95
C CYS A 62 -7.47 14.69 8.76
N GLY A 63 -8.07 13.65 9.34
CA GLY A 63 -9.36 13.70 10.03
C GLY A 63 -10.54 13.81 9.07
#